data_AF-A0A956RZT4-F1
#
_entry.id   AF-A0A956RZT4-F1
#
_cell.length_a   1.000
_cell.length_b   1.000
_cell.length_c   1.000
_cell.angle_alpha   90.00
_cell.angle_beta   90.00
_cell.angle_gamma   90.00
#
_symmetry.space_group_name_H-M   'P 1'
#
loop_
_entity.id
_entity.type
_entity.pdbx_description
1 polymer ?
#
loop_
_entity_poly.entity_id
_entity_poly.type
_entity_poly.pdbx_seq_one_letter_code
_entity_poly.pdbx_strand_id
1 'polypeptide(L)'
;MTDEQQKRCATIIHAAGTAAAGIGAGLAQVPGGDAILIMPVQVAMIVGLGRVFGLEVTDAAARSVVYASLGTIVGRGAAKVLLRFVPGLGNVLNAGVAFGVTETMGWSVAERMSEGRFGNPA
;
A
#
# COMPACT_ATOMS: atom_id res chain seq x y z
N MET A 1 18.98 8.06 1.25
CA MET A 1 18.33 7.54 2.48
C MET A 1 19.43 7.03 3.41
N THR A 2 19.39 7.35 4.71
CA THR A 2 20.34 6.78 5.69
C THR A 2 19.88 5.39 6.14
N ASP A 3 20.79 4.58 6.71
CA ASP A 3 20.46 3.24 7.22
C ASP A 3 19.32 3.25 8.26
N GLU A 4 19.31 4.27 9.13
CA GLU A 4 18.26 4.44 10.13
C GLU A 4 16.91 4.79 9.48
N GLN A 5 16.91 5.67 8.48
CA GLN A 5 15.70 5.98 7.71
C GLN A 5 15.17 4.74 6.99
N GLN A 6 16.07 3.95 6.38
CA GLN A 6 15.70 2.72 5.69
C GLN A 6 15.06 1.70 6.64
N LYS A 7 15.63 1.48 7.82
CA LYS A 7 15.06 0.59 8.85
C LYS A 7 13.68 1.04 9.29
N ARG A 8 13.51 2.32 9.62
CA ARG A 8 12.21 2.88 10.03
C ARG A 8 11.16 2.77 8.93
N CYS A 9 11.53 3.08 7.69
CA CYS A 9 10.64 2.90 6.54
C CYS A 9 10.24 1.43 6.39
N ALA A 10 11.19 0.50 6.44
CA ALA A 10 10.92 -0.93 6.34
C ALA A 10 9.91 -1.39 7.41
N THR A 11 10.08 -0.96 8.67
CA THR A 11 9.13 -1.29 9.75
C THR A 11 7.72 -0.75 9.47
N ILE A 12 7.60 0.54 9.09
CA ILE A 12 6.31 1.16 8.79
C ILE A 12 5.61 0.48 7.61
N ILE A 13 6.37 0.25 6.53
CA ILE A 13 5.86 -0.35 5.29
C ILE A 13 5.43 -1.80 5.53
N HIS A 14 6.25 -2.59 6.22
CA HIS A 14 5.95 -3.99 6.46
C HIS A 14 4.77 -4.18 7.42
N ALA A 15 4.65 -3.33 8.44
CA ALA A 15 3.49 -3.32 9.33
C ALA A 15 2.20 -2.99 8.57
N ALA A 16 2.24 -1.95 7.72
CA ALA A 16 1.10 -1.61 6.86
C ALA A 16 0.77 -2.72 5.86
N GLY A 17 1.79 -3.35 5.26
CA GLY A 17 1.64 -4.50 4.37
C GLY A 17 0.96 -5.67 5.07
N THR A 18 1.38 -6.00 6.29
CA THR A 18 0.78 -7.08 7.10
C THR A 18 -0.68 -6.78 7.45
N ALA A 19 -0.99 -5.53 7.83
CA ALA A 19 -2.37 -5.12 8.09
C ALA A 19 -3.24 -5.19 6.82
N ALA A 20 -2.72 -4.71 5.68
CA ALA A 20 -3.39 -4.82 4.40
C ALA A 20 -3.61 -6.29 3.99
N ALA A 21 -2.64 -7.17 4.25
CA ALA A 21 -2.76 -8.61 4.01
C ALA A 21 -3.93 -9.22 4.80
N GLY A 22 -4.07 -8.85 6.07
CA GLY A 22 -5.18 -9.29 6.92
C GLY A 22 -6.54 -8.85 6.37
N ILE A 23 -6.66 -7.59 5.96
CA ILE A 23 -7.88 -7.04 5.34
C ILE A 23 -8.16 -7.77 4.01
N GLY A 24 -7.15 -7.94 3.17
CA GLY A 24 -7.24 -8.66 1.90
C GLY A 24 -7.71 -10.10 2.09
N ALA A 25 -7.14 -10.83 3.06
CA ALA A 25 -7.54 -12.20 3.37
C ALA A 25 -9.04 -12.31 3.68
N GLY A 26 -9.59 -11.37 4.46
CA GLY A 26 -10.99 -11.38 4.87
C GLY A 26 -12.00 -10.99 3.79
N LEU A 27 -11.55 -10.46 2.65
CA LEU A 27 -12.40 -9.87 1.61
C LEU A 27 -12.22 -10.51 0.24
N ALA A 28 -11.54 -11.65 0.14
CA ALA A 28 -11.19 -12.27 -1.14
C ALA A 28 -12.39 -12.52 -2.07
N GLN A 29 -13.57 -12.80 -1.52
CA GLN A 29 -14.78 -13.08 -2.30
C GLN A 29 -15.55 -11.78 -2.67
N VAL A 30 -15.16 -10.62 -2.13
CA VAL A 30 -15.79 -9.32 -2.41
C VAL A 30 -14.99 -8.57 -3.48
N PRO A 31 -15.54 -8.31 -4.67
CA PRO A 31 -14.80 -7.60 -5.72
C PRO A 31 -14.49 -6.17 -5.30
N GLY A 32 -13.21 -5.79 -5.24
CA GLY A 32 -12.77 -4.42 -4.96
C GLY A 32 -13.08 -3.88 -3.55
N GLY A 33 -13.67 -4.68 -2.66
CA GLY A 33 -14.07 -4.24 -1.32
C GLY A 33 -12.90 -4.02 -0.36
N ASP A 34 -11.77 -4.70 -0.59
CA ASP A 34 -10.54 -4.56 0.18
C ASP A 34 -9.84 -3.21 -0.04
N ALA A 35 -9.85 -2.69 -1.26
CA ALA A 35 -9.21 -1.40 -1.58
C ALA A 35 -9.75 -0.23 -0.73
N ILE A 36 -11.06 -0.22 -0.45
CA ILE A 36 -11.70 0.81 0.38
C ILE A 36 -11.22 0.71 1.83
N LEU A 37 -11.13 -0.52 2.36
CA LEU A 37 -10.75 -0.77 3.75
C LEU A 37 -9.24 -0.72 3.98
N ILE A 38 -8.42 -0.96 2.96
CA ILE A 38 -6.96 -0.85 3.00
C ILE A 38 -6.51 0.62 2.96
N MET A 39 -7.27 1.50 2.30
CA MET A 39 -6.88 2.90 2.09
C MET A 39 -6.46 3.64 3.38
N PRO A 40 -7.18 3.54 4.53
CA PRO A 40 -6.74 4.19 5.77
C PRO A 40 -5.36 3.71 6.25
N VAL A 41 -5.05 2.42 6.11
CA VAL A 41 -3.74 1.85 6.47
C VAL A 41 -2.64 2.46 5.61
N GLN A 42 -2.90 2.57 4.31
CA GLN A 42 -1.96 3.14 3.34
C GLN A 42 -1.74 4.64 3.53
N VAL A 43 -2.79 5.40 3.87
CA VAL A 43 -2.69 6.82 4.21
C VAL A 43 -1.83 7.01 5.47
N ALA A 44 -2.12 6.27 6.53
CA ALA A 44 -1.36 6.32 7.78
C ALA A 44 0.12 5.95 7.55
N MET A 45 0.39 4.94 6.71
CA MET A 45 1.74 4.56 6.29
C MET A 45 2.48 5.73 5.64
N ILE A 46 1.88 6.38 4.63
CA ILE A 46 2.49 7.49 3.90
C ILE A 46 2.78 8.68 4.83
N VAL A 47 1.84 9.04 5.70
CA VAL A 47 2.04 10.10 6.70
C VAL A 47 3.16 9.71 7.67
N GLY A 48 3.23 8.45 8.10
CA GLY A 48 4.30 7.91 8.92
C GLY A 48 5.68 7.99 8.24
N LEU A 49 5.76 7.67 6.96
CA LEU A 49 6.98 7.80 6.17
C LEU A 49 7.44 9.27 6.08
N GLY A 50 6.51 10.21 5.88
CA GLY A 50 6.82 11.64 5.87
C GLY A 50 7.60 12.08 7.12
N ARG A 51 7.18 11.60 8.30
CA ARG A 51 7.86 11.89 9.57
C ARG A 51 9.30 11.36 9.64
N VAL A 52 9.62 10.26 8.96
CA VAL A 52 10.98 9.71 8.88
C VAL A 52 11.93 10.65 8.12
N PHE A 53 11.39 11.39 7.15
CA PHE A 53 12.14 12.36 6.33
C PHE A 53 11.97 13.81 6.79
N GLY A 54 11.30 14.05 7.93
CA GLY A 54 11.02 15.41 8.41
C GLY A 54 10.04 16.20 7.54
N LEU A 55 9.20 15.50 6.77
CA LEU A 55 8.19 16.10 5.89
C LEU A 55 6.82 16.13 6.58
N GLU A 56 6.12 17.26 6.47
CA GLU A 56 4.71 17.36 6.83
C GLU A 56 3.84 16.91 5.67
N VAL A 57 3.35 15.67 5.76
CA VAL A 57 2.45 15.10 4.75
C VAL A 57 1.02 15.18 5.24
N THR A 58 0.19 15.91 4.51
CA THR A 58 -1.25 16.01 4.81
C THR A 58 -1.98 14.74 4.43
N ASP A 59 -3.09 14.44 5.12
CA ASP A 59 -3.97 13.31 4.76
C ASP A 59 -4.46 13.40 3.31
N ALA A 60 -4.72 14.61 2.81
CA ALA A 60 -5.15 14.83 1.43
C ALA A 60 -4.05 14.44 0.42
N ALA A 61 -2.80 14.83 0.68
CA ALA A 61 -1.66 14.46 -0.16
C ALA A 61 -1.37 12.95 -0.09
N ALA A 62 -1.49 12.34 1.08
CA ALA A 62 -1.37 10.90 1.22
C ALA A 62 -2.47 10.15 0.44
N ARG A 63 -3.73 10.60 0.56
CA ARG A 63 -4.86 10.03 -0.19
C ARG A 63 -4.69 10.15 -1.70
N SER A 64 -4.21 11.27 -2.22
CA SER A 64 -4.01 11.43 -3.67
C SER A 64 -3.01 10.41 -4.23
N VAL A 65 -1.94 10.12 -3.49
CA VAL A 65 -0.97 9.06 -3.83
C VAL A 65 -1.61 7.68 -3.80
N VAL A 66 -2.43 7.38 -2.79
CA VAL A 66 -3.16 6.10 -2.72
C VAL A 66 -4.11 5.96 -3.92
N TYR A 67 -4.89 6.99 -4.24
CA TYR A 67 -5.81 6.96 -5.40
C TYR A 67 -5.08 6.78 -6.73
N ALA A 68 -3.93 7.45 -6.94
CA ALA A 68 -3.11 7.25 -8.12
C ALA A 68 -2.61 5.79 -8.25
N SER A 69 -2.30 5.16 -7.12
CA SER A 69 -1.84 3.77 -7.06
C SER A 69 -2.96 2.77 -7.39
N LEU A 70 -4.20 3.04 -6.98
CA LEU A 70 -5.38 2.21 -7.30
C LEU A 70 -5.58 2.02 -8.81
N GLY A 71 -5.40 3.07 -9.62
CA GLY A 71 -5.52 2.98 -11.08
C GLY A 71 -4.56 1.96 -11.71
N THR A 72 -3.34 1.87 -11.16
CA THR A 72 -2.30 0.95 -11.66
C THR A 72 -2.57 -0.50 -11.25
N ILE A 73 -3.15 -0.71 -10.06
CA ILE A 73 -3.48 -2.04 -9.52
C ILE A 73 -4.62 -2.67 -10.30
N VAL A 74 -5.70 -1.90 -10.56
CA VAL A 74 -6.86 -2.38 -11.32
C VAL A 74 -6.44 -2.83 -12.72
N GLY A 75 -5.56 -2.09 -13.40
CA GLY A 75 -5.05 -2.45 -14.72
C GLY A 75 -4.23 -3.75 -14.75
N ARG A 76 -3.53 -4.10 -13.66
CA ARG A 76 -2.66 -5.29 -13.58
C ARG A 76 -3.35 -6.53 -12.99
N GLY A 77 -4.45 -6.36 -12.25
CA GLY A 77 -5.06 -7.41 -11.43
C GLY A 77 -6.13 -8.30 -12.09
N ALA A 78 -6.58 -7.99 -13.31
CA ALA A 78 -7.71 -8.68 -13.94
C ALA A 78 -7.49 -10.18 -14.18
N ALA A 79 -6.24 -10.66 -14.24
CA ALA A 79 -5.91 -11.99 -14.72
C ALA A 79 -6.18 -13.17 -13.72
N LYS A 80 -6.59 -12.93 -12.47
CA LYS A 80 -6.76 -14.00 -11.46
C LYS A 80 -8.11 -13.99 -10.72
N VAL A 81 -9.14 -13.44 -11.36
CA VAL A 81 -10.46 -13.25 -10.75
C VAL A 81 -11.17 -14.56 -10.42
N LEU A 82 -10.90 -15.68 -11.10
CA LEU A 82 -11.58 -16.95 -10.80
C LEU A 82 -11.03 -17.65 -9.54
N LEU A 83 -9.71 -17.62 -9.33
CA LEU A 83 -9.06 -18.31 -8.20
C LEU A 83 -9.39 -17.65 -6.85
N ARG A 84 -9.73 -16.36 -6.82
CA ARG A 84 -10.15 -15.66 -5.59
C ARG A 84 -11.47 -16.17 -5.00
N PHE A 85 -12.29 -16.88 -5.79
CA PHE A 85 -13.56 -17.42 -5.30
C PHE A 85 -13.44 -18.78 -4.61
N VAL A 86 -12.27 -19.42 -4.65
CA VAL A 86 -12.01 -20.66 -3.90
C VAL A 86 -11.75 -20.30 -2.43
N PRO A 87 -12.56 -20.75 -1.46
CA PRO A 87 -12.30 -20.48 -0.04
C PRO A 87 -10.93 -20.99 0.40
N GLY A 88 -10.23 -20.24 1.25
CA GLY A 88 -8.84 -20.53 1.63
C GLY A 88 -7.83 -20.04 0.60
N LEU A 89 -7.83 -20.59 -0.62
CA LEU A 89 -6.88 -20.19 -1.67
C LEU A 89 -7.03 -18.71 -2.05
N GLY A 90 -8.27 -18.25 -2.24
CA GLY A 90 -8.56 -16.88 -2.56
C GLY A 90 -8.13 -15.90 -1.46
N ASN A 91 -8.27 -16.30 -0.20
CA ASN A 91 -7.85 -15.50 0.95
C ASN A 91 -6.33 -15.30 0.96
N VAL A 92 -5.56 -16.38 0.75
CA VAL A 92 -4.10 -16.31 0.67
C VAL A 92 -3.64 -15.46 -0.51
N LEU A 93 -4.26 -15.63 -1.68
CA LEU A 93 -3.95 -14.84 -2.86
C LEU A 93 -4.25 -13.36 -2.63
N ASN A 94 -5.42 -13.03 -2.07
CA ASN A 94 -5.79 -11.64 -1.84
C ASN A 94 -4.94 -10.99 -0.75
N ALA A 95 -4.58 -11.74 0.29
CA ALA A 95 -3.63 -11.30 1.31
C ALA A 95 -2.26 -10.94 0.70
N GLY A 96 -1.72 -11.83 -0.14
CA GLY A 96 -0.44 -11.61 -0.80
C GLY A 96 -0.46 -10.43 -1.77
N VAL A 97 -1.55 -10.25 -2.51
CA VAL A 97 -1.74 -9.08 -3.38
C VAL A 97 -1.80 -7.79 -2.55
N ALA A 98 -2.64 -7.75 -1.51
CA ALA A 98 -2.77 -6.58 -0.65
C ALA A 98 -1.45 -6.21 0.05
N PHE A 99 -0.72 -7.22 0.53
CA PHE A 99 0.62 -7.06 1.10
C PHE A 99 1.60 -6.46 0.08
N GLY A 100 1.77 -7.13 -1.08
CA GLY A 100 2.75 -6.74 -2.08
C GLY A 100 2.46 -5.37 -2.68
N VAL A 101 1.19 -5.04 -2.91
CA VAL A 101 0.77 -3.70 -3.34
C VAL A 101 1.17 -2.65 -2.32
N THR A 102 0.88 -2.88 -1.04
CA THR A 102 1.17 -1.92 0.02
C THR A 102 2.68 -1.75 0.21
N GLU A 103 3.45 -2.85 0.12
CA GLU A 103 4.90 -2.82 0.27
C GLU A 103 5.59 -2.11 -0.90
N THR A 104 5.22 -2.44 -2.14
CA THR A 104 5.76 -1.79 -3.34
C THR A 104 5.42 -0.30 -3.39
N MET A 105 4.17 0.07 -3.06
CA MET A 105 3.75 1.46 -2.98
C MET A 105 4.52 2.20 -1.88
N GLY A 106 4.61 1.62 -0.67
CA GLY A 106 5.32 2.21 0.46
C GLY A 106 6.79 2.51 0.15
N TRP A 107 7.50 1.57 -0.48
CA TRP A 107 8.89 1.79 -0.90
C TRP A 107 9.02 2.86 -1.97
N SER A 108 8.13 2.87 -2.97
CA SER A 108 8.14 3.91 -4.00
C SER A 108 7.93 5.32 -3.42
N VAL A 109 7.11 5.43 -2.38
CA VAL A 109 6.86 6.70 -1.69
C VAL A 109 8.06 7.11 -0.85
N ALA A 110 8.65 6.17 -0.08
CA ALA A 110 9.83 6.44 0.73
C ALA A 110 11.03 6.89 -0.12
N GLU A 111 11.24 6.27 -1.28
CA GLU A 111 12.27 6.66 -2.24
C GLU A 111 12.06 8.09 -2.74
N ARG A 112 10.84 8.40 -3.21
CA ARG A 112 10.47 9.76 -3.67
C ARG A 112 10.63 10.81 -2.58
N MET A 113 10.27 10.50 -1.34
CA MET A 113 10.49 11.40 -0.20
C MET A 113 11.98 11.64 0.06
N SER A 114 12.80 10.58 -0.03
CA SER A 114 14.24 10.69 0.16
C SER A 114 14.94 11.51 -0.93
N GLU A 115 14.36 11.56 -2.12
CA GLU A 115 14.80 12.37 -3.25
C GLU A 115 14.21 13.79 -3.25
N GLY A 116 13.31 14.12 -2.31
CA GLY A 116 12.60 15.40 -2.31
C GLY A 116 11.56 15.56 -3.44
N ARG A 117 11.11 14.45 -4.04
CA ARG A 117 10.16 14.39 -5.18
C ARG A 117 8.74 13.99 -4.78
N PHE A 118 8.42 14.04 -3.49
CA PHE A 118 7.08 13.73 -3.00
C PHE A 118 6.07 14.78 -3.51
N GLY A 119 4.97 14.34 -4.14
CA GLY A 119 3.92 15.22 -4.68
C GLY A 119 4.08 15.65 -6.14
N ASN A 120 5.21 15.39 -6.80
CA ASN A 120 5.39 15.68 -8.22
C ASN A 120 4.95 14.47 -9.08
N PRO A 121 3.98 14.56 -10.01
CA PRO A 121 3.58 13.42 -10.83
C PRO A 121 4.79 12.87 -11.62
N ALA A 122 4.88 11.53 -11.68
CA ALA A 122 5.82 10.84 -12.56
C ALA A 122 5.29 10.85 -13.99
#